data_AF-A0A1X0CKX3-F1
#
_entry.id   AF-A0A1X0CKX3-F1
#
_cell.length_a   1.000
_cell.length_b   1.000
_cell.length_c   1.000
_cell.angle_alpha   90.00
_cell.angle_beta   90.00
_cell.angle_gamma   90.00
#
_symmetry.space_group_name_H-M   'P 1'
#
loop_
_entity.id
_entity.type
_entity.pdbx_description
1 polymer ?
#
loop_
_entity_poly.entity_id
_entity_poly.type
_entity_poly.pdbx_seq_one_letter_code
_entity_poly.pdbx_strand_id
1 'polypeptide(L)'
;MAHRIAEETARSMSAGTVQRHARAGTVPAGVDLDRIERQAEIDAAGGIRQLAATRGVSEYRVRKWREAGGELPEEPPRAMLITGTVGGTLWSNGKQYPDRVVRVDLRLDAEDASPVRQAVRMGDTAALMEELDRHITDQVDWSGVGDRRFETMSFDGLDFRDD
;
A
#
# COMPACT_ATOMS: atom_id res chain seq x y z
N MET A 1 12.01 10.74 18.52
CA MET A 1 12.46 12.09 18.13
C MET A 1 13.86 12.42 18.64
N ALA A 2 14.13 12.40 19.95
CA ALA A 2 15.44 12.79 20.53
C ALA A 2 16.67 12.06 19.93
N HIS A 3 16.58 10.75 19.72
CA HIS A 3 17.67 9.95 19.14
C HIS A 3 17.92 10.25 17.66
N ARG A 4 16.88 10.71 16.95
CA ARG A 4 16.87 10.96 15.49
C ARG A 4 17.42 12.35 15.16
N ILE A 5 17.07 13.33 16.00
CA ILE A 5 17.70 14.66 15.99
C ILE A 5 19.21 14.52 16.13
N ALA A 6 19.71 13.55 16.93
CA ALA A 6 21.14 13.31 17.13
C ALA A 6 21.87 12.77 15.88
N GLU A 7 21.24 11.89 15.10
CA GLU A 7 21.84 11.30 13.90
C GLU A 7 21.93 12.31 12.74
N GLU A 8 20.89 13.14 12.54
CA GLU A 8 20.92 14.18 11.51
C GLU A 8 21.80 15.40 11.88
N THR A 9 22.05 15.62 13.18
CA THR A 9 22.96 16.69 13.66
C THR A 9 24.41 16.28 13.80
N ALA A 10 24.76 15.00 13.56
CA ALA A 10 26.08 14.43 13.88
C ALA A 10 27.27 15.05 13.13
N ARG A 11 27.04 15.99 12.20
CA ARG A 11 28.11 16.75 11.55
C ARG A 11 28.35 18.17 12.09
N SER A 12 27.56 18.65 13.07
CA SER A 12 27.70 20.03 13.55
C SER A 12 27.48 20.27 15.06
N MET A 13 26.96 19.32 15.84
CA MET A 13 26.59 19.60 17.24
C MET A 13 27.07 18.53 18.22
N SER A 14 27.46 18.96 19.43
CA SER A 14 27.87 18.04 20.49
C SER A 14 26.67 17.28 21.05
N ALA A 15 26.87 16.01 21.44
CA ALA A 15 25.83 15.15 22.00
C ALA A 15 25.10 15.80 23.20
N GLY A 16 25.82 16.57 24.03
CA GLY A 16 25.22 17.30 25.16
C GLY A 16 24.24 18.40 24.73
N THR A 17 24.48 19.06 23.59
CA THR A 17 23.58 20.10 23.06
C THR A 17 22.30 19.48 22.51
N VAL A 18 22.42 18.36 21.79
CA VAL A 18 21.27 17.57 21.34
C VAL A 18 20.42 17.10 22.51
N GLN A 19 21.06 16.58 23.57
CA GLN A 19 20.36 16.08 24.75
C GLN A 19 19.65 17.20 25.54
N ARG A 20 20.23 18.40 25.58
CA ARG A 20 19.62 19.59 26.20
C ARG A 20 18.36 20.03 25.44
N HIS A 21 18.43 20.09 24.12
CA HIS A 21 17.29 20.45 23.26
C HIS A 21 16.18 19.39 23.34
N ALA A 22 16.53 18.11 23.27
CA ALA A 22 15.60 17.00 23.44
C ALA A 22 14.86 17.04 24.79
N ARG A 23 15.56 17.32 25.90
CA ARG A 23 14.93 17.49 27.23
C ARG A 23 14.01 18.70 27.31
N ALA A 24 14.32 19.76 26.58
CA ALA A 24 13.51 20.97 26.51
C ALA A 24 12.36 20.88 25.49
N GLY A 25 12.22 19.76 24.77
CA GLY A 25 11.23 19.62 23.68
C GLY A 25 11.47 20.58 22.52
N THR A 26 12.69 21.12 22.39
CA THR A 26 13.05 22.09 21.36
C THR A 26 13.98 21.44 20.34
N VAL A 27 14.04 22.02 19.15
CA VAL A 27 14.87 21.51 18.06
C VAL A 27 16.12 22.39 17.97
N PRO A 28 17.33 21.80 17.89
CA PRO A 28 18.55 22.56 17.72
C PRO A 28 18.56 23.41 16.45
N ALA A 29 19.21 24.58 16.49
CA ALA A 29 19.37 25.43 15.31
C ALA A 29 20.16 24.71 14.21
N GLY A 30 19.70 24.80 12.95
CA GLY A 30 20.32 24.14 11.79
C GLY A 30 19.77 22.74 11.48
N VAL A 31 18.79 22.25 12.24
CA VAL A 31 18.04 21.04 11.91
C VAL A 31 16.90 21.37 10.95
N ASP A 32 16.83 20.64 9.84
CA ASP A 32 15.72 20.69 8.89
C ASP A 32 14.55 19.86 9.46
N LEU A 33 13.64 20.52 10.16
CA LEU A 33 12.47 19.87 10.76
C LEU A 33 11.59 19.22 9.71
N ASP A 34 11.38 19.91 8.60
CA ASP A 34 10.54 19.43 7.51
C ASP A 34 11.12 18.13 6.93
N ARG A 35 12.45 17.98 6.89
CA ARG A 35 13.12 16.74 6.48
C ARG A 35 12.87 15.60 7.47
N ILE A 36 12.95 15.88 8.78
CA ILE A 36 12.65 14.88 9.83
C ILE A 36 11.20 14.42 9.71
N GLU A 37 10.27 15.34 9.49
CA GLU A 37 8.85 15.04 9.32
C GLU A 37 8.61 14.18 8.07
N ARG A 38 9.21 14.53 6.93
CA ARG A 38 9.15 13.71 5.71
C ARG A 38 9.73 12.30 5.91
N GLN A 39 10.85 12.18 6.64
CA GLN A 39 11.39 10.86 7.00
C GLN A 39 10.47 10.10 7.95
N ALA A 40 9.81 10.78 8.89
CA ALA A 40 8.83 10.16 9.77
C ALA A 40 7.61 9.64 9.00
N GLU A 41 7.16 10.35 7.96
CA GLU A 41 6.11 9.86 7.06
C GLU A 41 6.54 8.61 6.30
N ILE A 42 7.77 8.59 5.78
CA ILE A 42 8.36 7.39 5.15
C ILE A 42 8.38 6.22 6.13
N ASP A 43 8.83 6.44 7.37
CA ASP A 43 8.92 5.41 8.40
C ASP A 43 7.53 4.89 8.79
N ALA A 44 6.55 5.79 8.96
CA ALA A 44 5.17 5.45 9.29
C ALA A 44 4.50 4.62 8.19
N ALA A 45 4.84 4.89 6.92
CA ALA A 45 4.41 4.09 5.80
C ALA A 45 5.11 2.72 5.72
N GLY A 46 6.16 2.45 6.51
CA GLY A 46 6.94 1.21 6.42
C GLY A 46 8.09 1.27 5.41
N GLY A 47 8.44 2.47 4.93
CA GLY A 47 9.60 2.74 4.08
C GLY A 47 9.26 3.36 2.73
N ILE A 48 10.31 3.70 1.98
CA ILE A 48 10.22 4.44 0.70
C ILE A 48 9.37 3.70 -0.32
N ARG A 49 9.54 2.38 -0.42
CA ARG A 49 8.81 1.54 -1.37
C ARG A 49 7.33 1.52 -1.06
N GLN A 50 6.96 1.36 0.20
CA GLN A 50 5.56 1.33 0.61
C GLN A 50 4.89 2.69 0.39
N LEU A 51 5.56 3.79 0.79
CA LEU A 51 5.04 5.14 0.54
C LEU A 51 4.89 5.42 -0.96
N ALA A 52 5.86 5.00 -1.78
CA ALA A 52 5.80 5.13 -3.23
C ALA A 52 4.61 4.36 -3.83
N ALA A 53 4.36 3.13 -3.38
CA ALA A 53 3.24 2.31 -3.83
C ALA A 53 1.89 2.93 -3.44
N THR A 54 1.74 3.38 -2.18
CA THR A 54 0.54 4.05 -1.67
C THR A 54 0.23 5.33 -2.44
N ARG A 55 1.25 6.15 -2.72
CA ARG A 55 1.10 7.45 -3.41
C ARG A 55 1.04 7.32 -4.93
N GLY A 56 1.32 6.14 -5.48
CA GLY A 56 1.38 5.89 -6.92
C GLY A 56 2.51 6.63 -7.64
N VAL A 57 3.65 6.78 -6.97
CA VAL A 57 4.83 7.45 -7.51
C VAL A 57 6.04 6.53 -7.50
N SER A 58 7.13 6.93 -8.16
CA SER A 58 8.39 6.17 -8.10
C SER A 58 9.13 6.37 -6.79
N GLU A 59 9.87 5.36 -6.34
CA GLU A 59 10.77 5.48 -5.17
C GLU A 59 11.76 6.64 -5.31
N TYR A 60 12.19 6.95 -6.55
CA TYR A 60 13.04 8.09 -6.83
C TYR A 60 12.36 9.42 -6.47
N ARG A 61 11.07 9.59 -6.78
CA ARG A 61 10.31 10.79 -6.39
C ARG A 61 10.21 10.92 -4.88
N VAL A 62 9.96 9.82 -4.17
CA VAL A 62 9.93 9.84 -2.69
C VAL A 62 11.30 10.22 -2.12
N ARG A 63 12.39 9.65 -2.63
CA ARG A 63 13.77 10.04 -2.22
C ARG A 63 14.03 11.51 -2.48
N LYS A 64 13.68 12.00 -3.67
CA LYS A 64 13.86 13.41 -4.04
C LYS A 64 13.02 14.34 -3.15
N TRP A 65 11.77 13.98 -2.89
CA TRP A 65 10.87 14.71 -2.00
C TRP A 65 11.40 14.76 -0.57
N ARG A 66 11.93 13.65 -0.03
CA ARG A 66 12.57 13.63 1.29
C ARG A 66 13.74 14.61 1.40
N GLU A 67 14.56 14.74 0.35
CA GLU A 67 15.70 15.65 0.39
C GLU A 67 15.31 17.11 0.08
N ALA A 68 14.59 17.34 -1.02
CA ALA A 68 14.35 18.68 -1.56
C ALA A 68 13.06 19.36 -1.09
N GLY A 69 12.09 18.58 -0.64
CA GLY A 69 10.82 19.08 -0.10
C GLY A 69 9.79 19.33 -1.18
N GLY A 70 8.79 20.14 -0.83
CA GLY A 70 7.62 20.40 -1.66
C GLY A 70 6.57 19.31 -1.55
N GLU A 71 5.62 19.33 -2.49
CA GLU A 71 4.50 18.41 -2.51
C GLU A 71 4.91 17.05 -3.11
N LEU A 72 4.61 15.98 -2.38
CA LEU A 72 4.71 14.63 -2.94
C LEU A 72 3.39 14.38 -3.68
N PRO A 73 3.39 14.28 -5.03
CA PRO A 73 2.15 14.10 -5.76
C PRO A 73 1.48 12.79 -5.34
N GLU A 74 0.16 12.85 -5.16
CA GLU A 74 -0.70 11.69 -5.04
C GLU A 74 -1.28 11.36 -6.41
N GLU A 75 -1.29 10.09 -6.78
CA GLU A 75 -2.08 9.64 -7.91
C GLU A 75 -3.56 9.81 -7.58
N PRO A 76 -4.36 10.43 -8.48
CA PRO A 76 -5.77 10.64 -8.21
C PRO A 76 -6.49 9.29 -8.03
N PRO A 77 -7.50 9.24 -7.14
CA PRO A 77 -8.35 8.07 -7.00
C PRO A 77 -9.01 7.76 -8.36
N ARG A 78 -8.89 6.51 -8.81
CA ARG A 78 -9.44 6.02 -10.08
C ARG A 78 -10.01 4.64 -9.90
N ALA A 79 -11.18 4.42 -10.49
CA ALA A 79 -11.79 3.11 -10.59
C ALA A 79 -10.89 2.16 -11.38
N MET A 80 -11.08 0.86 -11.17
CA MET A 80 -10.31 -0.18 -11.83
C MET A 80 -11.23 -1.26 -12.38
N LEU A 81 -10.95 -1.67 -13.61
CA LEU A 81 -11.52 -2.84 -14.24
C LEU A 81 -10.51 -3.98 -14.18
N ILE A 82 -10.96 -5.13 -13.68
CA ILE A 82 -10.15 -6.34 -13.57
C ILE A 82 -10.84 -7.43 -14.36
N THR A 83 -10.17 -7.92 -15.40
CA THR A 83 -10.71 -8.98 -16.25
C THR A 83 -9.72 -10.12 -16.36
N GLY A 84 -10.21 -11.35 -16.47
CA GLY A 84 -9.37 -12.52 -16.70
C GLY A 84 -9.93 -13.77 -16.04
N THR A 85 -9.04 -14.68 -15.68
CA THR A 85 -9.41 -15.95 -15.08
C THR A 85 -8.70 -16.17 -13.75
N VAL A 86 -9.45 -16.63 -12.76
CA VAL A 86 -8.96 -16.90 -11.41
C VAL A 86 -9.24 -18.34 -11.04
N GLY A 87 -8.22 -19.04 -10.54
CA GLY A 87 -8.32 -20.39 -10.02
C GLY A 87 -8.34 -20.38 -8.49
N GLY A 88 -9.24 -21.12 -7.87
CA GLY A 88 -9.41 -21.10 -6.43
C GLY A 88 -10.35 -22.17 -5.88
N THR A 89 -10.69 -22.02 -4.60
CA THR A 89 -11.64 -22.87 -3.90
C THR A 89 -12.93 -22.10 -3.66
N LEU A 90 -14.05 -22.65 -4.09
CA LEU A 90 -15.37 -22.14 -3.73
C LEU A 90 -15.87 -22.88 -2.48
N TRP A 91 -16.25 -22.14 -1.46
CA TRP A 91 -16.98 -22.64 -0.30
C TRP A 91 -18.46 -22.29 -0.46
N SER A 92 -19.34 -23.28 -0.29
CA SER A 92 -20.79 -23.05 -0.29
C SER A 92 -21.48 -23.96 0.71
N ASN A 93 -22.26 -23.37 1.62
CA ASN A 93 -22.98 -24.08 2.68
C ASN A 93 -22.08 -25.08 3.45
N GLY A 94 -20.86 -24.65 3.77
CA GLY A 94 -19.86 -25.47 4.48
C GLY A 94 -19.21 -26.59 3.66
N LYS A 95 -19.54 -26.72 2.36
CA LYS A 95 -18.88 -27.67 1.45
C LYS A 95 -17.80 -26.96 0.64
N GLN A 96 -16.67 -27.65 0.49
CA GLN A 96 -15.54 -27.20 -0.30
C GLN A 96 -15.64 -27.73 -1.73
N TYR A 97 -15.43 -26.83 -2.69
CA TYR A 97 -15.32 -27.14 -4.11
C TYR A 97 -13.97 -26.61 -4.61
N PRO A 98 -12.91 -27.42 -4.57
CA PRO A 98 -11.58 -27.02 -5.00
C PRO A 98 -11.47 -26.94 -6.53
N ASP A 99 -10.33 -26.41 -7.01
CA ASP A 99 -9.94 -26.32 -8.42
C ASP A 99 -10.98 -25.64 -9.31
N ARG A 100 -11.69 -24.64 -8.76
CA ARG A 100 -12.66 -23.85 -9.49
C ARG A 100 -11.97 -22.75 -10.26
N VAL A 101 -12.27 -22.70 -11.54
CA VAL A 101 -11.79 -21.67 -12.45
C VAL A 101 -12.96 -20.77 -12.79
N VAL A 102 -12.80 -19.48 -12.54
CA VAL A 102 -13.86 -18.47 -12.67
C VAL A 102 -13.35 -17.35 -13.54
N ARG A 103 -14.16 -16.98 -14.54
CA ARG A 103 -13.91 -15.77 -15.31
C ARG A 103 -14.40 -14.58 -14.49
N VAL A 104 -13.52 -13.61 -14.30
CA VAL A 104 -13.82 -12.39 -13.55
C VAL A 104 -13.93 -11.21 -14.52
N ASP A 105 -14.90 -10.35 -14.23
CA ASP A 105 -15.10 -9.03 -14.84
C ASP A 105 -15.56 -8.11 -13.70
N LEU A 106 -14.58 -7.65 -12.93
CA LEU A 106 -14.81 -6.88 -11.71
C LEU A 106 -14.67 -5.40 -12.02
N ARG A 107 -15.60 -4.62 -11.48
CA ARG A 107 -15.50 -3.16 -11.47
C ARG A 107 -15.33 -2.71 -10.03
N LEU A 108 -14.15 -2.19 -9.72
CA LEU A 108 -13.82 -1.61 -8.43
C LEU A 108 -13.95 -0.09 -8.54
N ASP A 109 -14.57 0.52 -7.52
CA ASP A 109 -14.48 1.97 -7.38
C ASP A 109 -13.07 2.39 -6.95
N ALA A 110 -12.84 3.68 -6.79
CA ALA A 110 -11.51 4.17 -6.51
C ALA A 110 -10.99 3.81 -5.10
N GLU A 111 -11.89 3.59 -4.13
CA GLU A 111 -11.53 3.21 -2.77
C GLU A 111 -11.06 1.75 -2.77
N ASP A 112 -11.86 0.86 -3.36
CA ASP A 112 -11.56 -0.57 -3.48
C ASP A 112 -10.39 -0.87 -4.44
N ALA A 113 -10.20 -0.05 -5.47
CA ALA A 113 -9.09 -0.19 -6.42
C ALA A 113 -7.73 0.13 -5.79
N SER A 114 -7.69 0.97 -4.74
CA SER A 114 -6.44 1.47 -4.17
C SER A 114 -5.60 0.37 -3.51
N PRO A 115 -6.16 -0.50 -2.63
CA PRO A 115 -5.46 -1.66 -2.09
C PRO A 115 -4.96 -2.63 -3.17
N VAL A 116 -5.79 -2.92 -4.18
CA VAL A 116 -5.43 -3.80 -5.30
C VAL A 116 -4.24 -3.23 -6.08
N ARG A 117 -4.28 -1.93 -6.42
CA ARG A 117 -3.18 -1.25 -7.12
C ARG A 117 -1.90 -1.27 -6.29
N GLN A 118 -1.99 -1.08 -4.99
CA GLN A 118 -0.85 -1.16 -4.08
C GLN A 118 -0.24 -2.57 -4.08
N ALA A 119 -1.06 -3.62 -3.93
CA ALA A 119 -0.60 -5.01 -3.94
C ALA A 119 0.12 -5.36 -5.25
N VAL A 120 -0.46 -4.97 -6.41
CA VAL A 120 0.16 -5.14 -7.73
C VAL A 120 1.52 -4.44 -7.82
N ARG A 121 1.62 -3.18 -7.40
CA ARG A 121 2.88 -2.41 -7.40
C ARG A 121 3.93 -3.02 -6.48
N MET A 122 3.50 -3.57 -5.35
CA MET A 122 4.38 -4.21 -4.38
C MET A 122 4.81 -5.61 -4.81
N GLY A 123 4.10 -6.23 -5.76
CA GLY A 123 4.25 -7.65 -6.07
C GLY A 123 3.79 -8.54 -4.91
N ASP A 124 2.89 -8.02 -4.07
CA ASP A 124 2.34 -8.75 -2.93
C ASP A 124 1.16 -9.60 -3.39
N THR A 125 1.48 -10.80 -3.87
CA THR A 125 0.49 -11.76 -4.39
C THR A 125 -0.51 -12.16 -3.31
N ALA A 126 -0.09 -12.26 -2.05
CA ALA A 126 -0.98 -12.69 -0.96
C ALA A 126 -2.03 -11.60 -0.66
N ALA A 127 -1.60 -10.34 -0.54
CA ALA A 127 -2.52 -9.22 -0.40
C ALA A 127 -3.46 -9.09 -1.61
N LEU A 128 -2.94 -9.30 -2.83
CA LEU A 128 -3.75 -9.29 -4.04
C LEU A 128 -4.84 -10.38 -4.02
N MET A 129 -4.51 -11.59 -3.58
CA MET A 129 -5.48 -12.68 -3.43
C MET A 129 -6.56 -12.31 -2.41
N GLU A 130 -6.18 -11.78 -1.25
CA GLU A 130 -7.12 -11.39 -0.19
C GLU A 130 -8.11 -10.31 -0.65
N GLU A 131 -7.65 -9.28 -1.36
CA GLU A 131 -8.54 -8.25 -1.89
C GLU A 131 -9.46 -8.80 -2.98
N LEU A 132 -8.94 -9.65 -3.88
CA LEU A 132 -9.76 -10.25 -4.94
C LEU A 132 -10.79 -11.24 -4.40
N ASP A 133 -10.50 -11.99 -3.34
CA ASP A 133 -11.43 -12.94 -2.72
C ASP A 133 -12.75 -12.28 -2.33
N ARG A 134 -12.67 -11.10 -1.73
CA ARG A 134 -13.83 -10.30 -1.34
C ARG A 134 -14.67 -9.93 -2.56
N HIS A 135 -14.04 -9.31 -3.56
CA HIS A 135 -14.75 -8.83 -4.74
C HIS A 135 -15.29 -9.95 -5.64
N ILE A 136 -14.55 -11.06 -5.77
CA ILE A 136 -15.01 -12.24 -6.52
C ILE A 136 -16.20 -12.89 -5.81
N THR A 137 -16.15 -12.99 -4.48
CA THR A 137 -17.27 -13.53 -3.70
C THR A 137 -18.54 -12.70 -3.92
N ASP A 138 -18.42 -11.37 -3.93
CA ASP A 138 -19.55 -10.45 -4.00
C ASP A 138 -20.10 -10.23 -5.41
N GLN A 139 -19.24 -10.16 -6.43
CA GLN A 139 -19.62 -9.73 -7.78
C GLN A 139 -19.84 -10.87 -8.77
N VAL A 140 -19.29 -12.06 -8.52
CA VAL A 140 -19.52 -13.20 -9.42
C VAL A 140 -20.92 -13.78 -9.20
N ASP A 141 -21.64 -14.00 -10.30
CA ASP A 141 -22.93 -14.67 -10.27
C ASP A 141 -22.75 -16.17 -10.00
N TRP A 142 -23.02 -16.56 -8.76
CA TRP A 142 -22.96 -17.94 -8.32
C TRP A 142 -24.36 -18.59 -8.37
N SER A 143 -24.52 -19.66 -9.15
CA SER A 143 -25.79 -20.38 -9.22
C SER A 143 -26.19 -21.06 -7.90
N GLY A 144 -27.40 -20.77 -7.38
CA GLY A 144 -28.00 -21.36 -6.16
C GLY A 144 -28.19 -20.37 -4.97
N VAL A 145 -28.74 -20.82 -3.84
CA VAL A 145 -28.93 -20.02 -2.61
C VAL A 145 -28.01 -20.53 -1.48
N GLY A 146 -27.32 -19.64 -0.77
CA GLY A 146 -26.53 -19.94 0.43
C GLY A 146 -25.32 -19.04 0.63
N ASP A 147 -24.71 -19.10 1.82
CA ASP A 147 -23.46 -18.38 2.12
C ASP A 147 -22.32 -18.93 1.24
N ARG A 148 -21.54 -18.00 0.67
CA ARG A 148 -20.44 -18.29 -0.25
C ARG A 148 -19.21 -17.49 0.09
N ARG A 149 -18.05 -18.11 -0.18
CA ARG A 149 -16.73 -17.51 -0.08
C ARG A 149 -15.87 -18.14 -1.15
N PHE A 150 -15.17 -17.32 -1.93
CA PHE A 150 -14.16 -17.76 -2.86
C PHE A 150 -12.77 -17.47 -2.27
N GLU A 151 -11.88 -18.45 -2.37
CA GLU A 151 -10.47 -18.32 -1.97
C GLU A 151 -9.60 -18.50 -3.20
N THR A 152 -8.92 -17.43 -3.59
CA THR A 152 -8.07 -17.38 -4.76
C THR A 152 -6.74 -18.06 -4.47
N MET A 153 -6.32 -18.93 -5.38
CA MET A 153 -5.04 -19.65 -5.28
C MET A 153 -4.12 -19.37 -6.46
N SER A 154 -4.67 -18.93 -7.59
CA SER A 154 -3.90 -18.67 -8.80
C SER A 154 -4.57 -17.67 -9.72
N PHE A 155 -3.75 -16.98 -10.50
CA PHE A 155 -4.17 -16.02 -11.52
C PHE A 155 -3.75 -16.55 -12.88
N ASP A 156 -4.67 -16.54 -13.84
CA ASP A 156 -4.39 -16.89 -15.23
C ASP A 156 -4.91 -15.78 -16.15
N GLY A 157 -3.97 -14.98 -16.69
CA GLY A 157 -4.28 -13.90 -17.61
C GLY A 157 -5.14 -12.77 -17.02
N LEU A 158 -4.86 -12.34 -15.78
CA LEU A 158 -5.49 -11.14 -15.23
C LEU A 158 -4.93 -9.87 -15.90
N ASP A 159 -5.85 -9.01 -16.33
CA ASP A 159 -5.59 -7.70 -16.87
C ASP A 159 -6.22 -6.64 -15.96
N PHE A 160 -5.41 -5.64 -15.59
CA PHE A 160 -5.78 -4.55 -14.69
C PHE A 160 -5.77 -3.25 -15.48
N ARG A 161 -6.92 -2.57 -15.57
CA ARG A 161 -7.06 -1.30 -16.30
C ARG A 161 -7.67 -0.26 -15.40
N ASP A 162 -7.07 0.92 -15.35
CA ASP A 162 -7.69 2.08 -14.72
C ASP A 162 -8.76 2.65 -15.68
N ASP A 163 -9.93 2.99 -15.13
CA ASP A 163 -11.05 3.65 -15.84
C ASP A 163 -11.04 5.18 -15.59
#